data_AF-A0A7C1RSX5-F1
#
_entry.id   AF-A0A7C1RSX5-F1
#
_cell.length_a   1.000
_cell.length_b   1.000
_cell.length_c   1.000
_cell.angle_alpha   90.00
_cell.angle_beta   90.00
_cell.angle_gamma   90.00
#
_symmetry.space_group_name_H-M   'P 1'
#
loop_
_entity.id
_entity.type
_entity.pdbx_description
1 polymer ?
#
loop_
_entity_poly.entity_id
_entity_poly.type
_entity_poly.pdbx_seq_one_letter_code
_entity_poly.pdbx_strand_id
1 'polypeptide(L)' 'EGPEHRKTFEVEVFVKKDFYGTGRGKSKKEAEQQAARAGLKKLENR' A
#
# COMPACT_ATOMS: atom_id res chain seq x y z
N GLU A 1 19.27 -16.21 17.84
CA GLU A 1 18.01 -15.44 17.76
C GLU A 1 17.93 -14.83 16.37
N GLY A 2 16.95 -15.27 15.58
CA GLY A 2 16.94 -15.12 14.13
C GLY A 2 16.28 -13.82 13.63
N PRO A 3 16.47 -13.49 12.34
CA PRO A 3 16.10 -12.24 11.66
C PRO A 3 14.57 -12.07 11.39
N GLU A 4 13.72 -12.61 12.28
CA GLU A 4 12.27 -12.80 12.07
C GLU A 4 11.39 -11.56 12.31
N HIS A 5 11.95 -10.41 12.70
CA HIS A 5 11.14 -9.22 13.00
C HIS A 5 10.77 -8.34 11.80
N ARG A 6 11.06 -8.76 10.57
CA ARG A 6 10.69 -8.01 9.35
C ARG A 6 9.29 -8.39 8.87
N LYS A 7 8.26 -8.12 9.67
CA LYS A 7 6.87 -8.20 9.18
C LYS A 7 6.68 -7.14 8.10
N THR A 8 6.32 -7.58 6.90
CA THR A 8 5.88 -6.72 5.82
C THR A 8 4.35 -6.73 5.78
N PHE A 9 3.77 -5.55 5.75
CA PHE A 9 2.35 -5.34 5.55
C PHE A 9 2.14 -4.94 4.10
N GLU A 10 1.15 -5.54 3.47
CA GLU A 10 0.66 -5.17 2.15
C GLU A 10 -0.76 -4.65 2.27
N VAL A 11 -1.05 -3.55 1.60
CA VAL A 11 -2.35 -2.88 1.61
C VAL A 11 -2.73 -2.54 0.17
N GLU A 12 -3.96 -2.85 -0.19
CA GLU A 12 -4.54 -2.54 -1.49
C GLU A 12 -5.57 -1.43 -1.34
N VAL A 13 -5.59 -0.50 -2.29
CA VAL A 13 -6.54 0.61 -2.36
C VAL A 13 -7.49 0.37 -3.52
N PHE A 14 -8.78 0.45 -3.22
CA PHE A 14 -9.87 0.34 -4.17
C PHE A 14 -10.72 1.61 -4.10
N VAL A 15 -11.11 2.15 -5.24
CA VAL A 15 -12.12 3.21 -5.30
C VAL A 15 -13.33 2.62 -5.99
N LYS A 16 -14.46 2.57 -5.27
CA LYS A 16 -15.64 1.78 -5.64
C LYS A 16 -15.28 0.29 -5.77
N LYS A 17 -15.23 -0.25 -6.99
CA LYS A 17 -14.90 -1.65 -7.29
C LYS A 17 -13.59 -1.80 -8.07
N ASP A 18 -12.97 -0.68 -8.44
CA ASP A 18 -11.77 -0.69 -9.25
C ASP A 18 -10.54 -0.67 -8.35
N PHE A 19 -9.55 -1.48 -8.71
CA PHE A 19 -8.24 -1.47 -8.06
C PHE A 19 -7.47 -0.21 -8.45
N TYR A 20 -6.97 0.53 -7.47
CA TYR A 20 -6.25 1.78 -7.70
C TYR A 20 -4.76 1.72 -7.36
N GLY A 21 -4.34 0.86 -6.44
CA GLY A 21 -2.93 0.73 -6.11
C GLY A 21 -2.68 -0.21 -4.94
N THR A 22 -1.42 -0.59 -4.77
CA THR A 22 -0.95 -1.39 -3.64
C THR A 22 0.22 -0.68 -2.97
N GLY A 23 0.42 -0.92 -1.67
CA GLY A 23 1.48 -0.36 -0.87
C GLY A 23 2.03 -1.39 0.10
N ARG A 24 3.34 -1.41 0.28
CA ARG A 24 4.03 -2.34 1.18
C ARG A 24 4.88 -1.58 2.19
N GLY A 25 4.87 -2.00 3.44
CA GLY A 25 5.63 -1.31 4.49
C GLY A 25 5.97 -2.21 5.67
N LYS A 26 6.86 -1.75 6.54
CA LYS A 26 7.19 -2.47 7.79
C LYS A 26 6.12 -2.27 8.87
N SER A 27 5.16 -1.40 8.61
CA SER A 27 3.97 -1.15 9.43
C SER A 27 2.74 -0.98 8.55
N LYS A 28 1.55 -1.20 9.11
CA LYS A 28 0.27 -0.94 8.42
C LYS A 28 0.18 0.49 7.91
N LYS A 29 0.54 1.47 8.75
CA LYS A 29 0.53 2.90 8.40
C LYS A 29 1.41 3.21 7.18
N GLU A 30 2.60 2.63 7.12
CA GLU A 30 3.51 2.81 5.98
C GLU A 30 2.92 2.20 4.70
N ALA A 31 2.38 0.98 4.79
CA ALA A 31 1.74 0.30 3.67
C ALA A 31 0.51 1.07 3.15
N GLU A 32 -0.35 1.57 4.05
CA GLU A 32 -1.51 2.41 3.73
C GLU A 32 -1.10 3.70 3.00
N GLN A 33 -0.10 4.42 3.52
CA GLN A 33 0.37 5.66 2.89
C GLN A 33 0.98 5.40 1.51
N GLN A 34 1.67 4.27 1.31
CA GLN A 34 2.17 3.88 -0.02
C GLN A 34 1.03 3.53 -0.97
N ALA A 35 0.03 2.76 -0.51
CA ALA A 35 -1.13 2.38 -1.33
C ALA A 35 -1.94 3.61 -1.76
N ALA A 36 -2.15 4.56 -0.84
CA ALA A 36 -2.83 5.83 -1.12
C ALA A 36 -2.07 6.68 -2.14
N ARG A 37 -0.73 6.79 -2.00
CA ARG A 37 0.12 7.50 -2.98
C ARG A 37 0.05 6.87 -4.37
N ALA A 38 0.09 5.53 -4.45
CA ALA A 38 -0.05 4.81 -5.71
C ALA A 38 -1.44 5.06 -6.34
N GLY A 39 -2.50 5.03 -5.53
CA GLY A 39 -3.86 5.32 -5.97
C GLY A 39 -4.05 6.76 -6.48
N LEU A 40 -3.49 7.75 -5.80
CA LEU A 40 -3.51 9.15 -6.23
C LEU A 40 -2.78 9.35 -7.56
N LYS A 41 -1.58 8.79 -7.70
CA LYS A 41 -0.82 8.85 -8.96
C LYS A 41 -1.59 8.20 -10.12
N LYS A 42 -2.37 7.15 -9.85
CA LYS A 42 -3.22 6.52 -10.87
C LYS A 42 -4.44 7.37 -11.24
N LEU A 43 -4.98 8.15 -10.29
CA LEU A 43 -6.06 9.10 -10.54
C LEU A 43 -5.58 10.32 -11.33
N GLU A 44 -4.38 10.83 -11.05
CA GLU A 44 -3.82 12.01 -11.74
C GLU A 44 -3.39 11.73 -13.19
N ASN A 45 -3.07 10.48 -13.52
CA ASN A 45 -2.68 10.05 -14.88
C ASN A 45 -3.87 9.54 -15.71
N ARG A 46 -5.10 9.93 -15.38
CA ARG A 46 -6.33 9.49 -16.06
C ARG A 46 -7.05 10.67 -16.69
#